data_AF-A0A1H5IY52-F1
#
_entry.id   AF-A0A1H5IY52-F1
#
_cell.length_a   1.000
_cell.length_b   1.000
_cell.length_c   1.000
_cell.angle_alpha   90.00
_cell.angle_beta   90.00
_cell.angle_gamma   90.00
#
_symmetry.space_group_name_H-M   'P 1'
#
loop_
_entity.id
_entity.type
_entity.pdbx_description
1 polymer ?
#
loop_
_entity_poly.entity_id
_entity_poly.type
_entity_poly.pdbx_seq_one_letter_code
_entity_poly.pdbx_strand_id
1 'polypeptide(L)'
;MIAVAAGGVLWLAPDRYLPWDTADFPAVDTTALSPQQARIVGLLETEHGRQRPGTFFSEGVEEPWCADFVSWIMREAGQPLSNPNSGHWRIPGVYTLREYYESQSRFEQVGAGYRPTVGDVVLYDNSSWVGQHTNIVVAVDGDTATTVGGNEFGRIRVHTVDWSTDSAVVGFGRLG
;
A
#
# COMPACT_ATOMS: atom_id res chain seq x y z
N MET A 1 11.98 28.98 -36.44
CA MET A 1 12.08 27.71 -35.70
C MET A 1 12.08 28.05 -34.22
N ILE A 2 10.91 28.11 -33.59
CA ILE A 2 10.77 28.36 -32.15
C ILE A 2 10.73 26.98 -31.48
N ALA A 3 11.80 26.62 -30.78
CA ALA A 3 11.81 25.45 -29.92
C ALA A 3 11.02 25.80 -28.65
N VAL A 4 9.81 25.25 -28.52
CA VAL A 4 9.04 25.35 -27.28
C VAL A 4 9.64 24.37 -26.29
N ALA A 5 10.26 24.91 -25.24
CA ALA A 5 10.74 24.15 -24.11
C ALA A 5 9.56 23.53 -23.36
N ALA A 6 9.34 22.22 -23.54
CA ALA A 6 8.40 21.42 -22.77
C ALA A 6 8.96 21.12 -21.36
N GLY A 7 9.37 22.16 -20.63
CA GLY A 7 9.99 22.04 -19.29
C GLY A 7 9.09 22.38 -18.11
N GLY A 8 7.81 22.72 -18.35
CA GLY A 8 6.98 23.41 -17.36
C GLY A 8 5.96 22.61 -16.56
N VAL A 9 5.76 21.31 -16.83
CA VAL A 9 4.62 20.56 -16.24
C VAL A 9 5.05 19.50 -15.22
N LEU A 10 6.35 19.20 -15.14
CA LEU A 10 6.85 18.07 -14.33
C LEU A 10 6.97 18.34 -12.82
N TRP A 11 6.77 19.58 -12.37
CA TRP A 11 7.01 19.97 -10.97
C TRP A 11 5.76 19.89 -10.06
N LEU A 12 4.60 19.51 -10.60
CA LEU A 12 3.32 19.41 -9.88
C LEU A 12 2.82 17.97 -9.70
N ALA A 13 3.47 17.00 -10.34
CA ALA A 13 3.14 15.60 -10.11
C ALA A 13 3.83 15.17 -8.81
N PRO A 14 3.09 14.60 -7.83
CA PRO A 14 3.72 14.05 -6.64
C PRO A 14 4.85 13.08 -7.03
N ASP A 15 5.85 12.95 -6.16
CA ASP A 15 6.97 12.00 -6.26
C ASP A 15 6.50 10.52 -6.19
N ARG A 16 5.32 10.20 -6.71
CA ARG A 16 4.86 8.85 -7.03
C ARG A 16 4.48 8.70 -8.50
N TYR A 17 4.73 9.73 -9.35
CA TYR A 17 4.52 9.68 -10.81
C TYR A 17 5.73 9.92 -11.78
N LEU A 18 6.93 10.28 -11.30
CA LEU A 18 8.25 10.18 -12.02
C LEU A 18 8.71 8.70 -12.28
N PRO A 19 9.92 8.31 -12.75
CA PRO A 19 10.07 6.94 -13.30
C PRO A 19 10.25 5.87 -12.20
N TRP A 20 9.15 5.46 -11.54
CA TRP A 20 9.09 4.49 -10.42
C TRP A 20 9.19 3.03 -10.83
N ASP A 21 9.64 2.73 -12.04
CA ASP A 21 9.67 1.35 -12.51
C ASP A 21 10.78 0.50 -11.83
N THR A 22 11.62 1.11 -10.98
CA THR A 22 12.91 0.54 -10.56
C THR A 22 13.32 0.76 -9.10
N ALA A 23 12.41 1.17 -8.19
CA ALA A 23 12.80 1.30 -6.79
C ALA A 23 13.09 -0.10 -6.20
N ASP A 24 14.30 -0.30 -5.66
CA ASP A 24 14.66 -1.53 -4.97
C ASP A 24 13.86 -1.67 -3.66
N PHE A 25 13.69 -2.90 -3.19
CA PHE A 25 13.12 -3.14 -1.88
C PHE A 25 14.04 -2.51 -0.81
N PRO A 26 13.51 -1.72 0.14
CA PRO A 26 14.33 -1.02 1.11
C PRO A 26 15.00 -2.02 2.06
N ALA A 27 16.23 -1.71 2.49
CA ALA A 27 16.85 -2.44 3.58
C ALA A 27 16.12 -2.13 4.89
N VAL A 28 15.30 -3.06 5.37
CA VAL A 28 14.55 -2.95 6.63
C VAL A 28 15.30 -3.69 7.74
N ASP A 29 15.58 -3.01 8.85
CA ASP A 29 16.14 -3.66 10.04
C ASP A 29 15.07 -4.52 10.73
N THR A 30 15.06 -5.80 10.37
CA THR A 30 14.11 -6.78 10.92
C THR A 30 14.38 -7.14 12.38
N THR A 31 15.54 -6.77 12.96
CA THR A 31 15.88 -7.11 14.35
C THR A 31 15.10 -6.26 15.35
N ALA A 32 14.66 -5.07 14.94
CA ALA A 32 13.81 -4.17 15.73
C ALA A 32 12.30 -4.45 15.52
N LEU A 33 11.94 -5.33 14.59
CA LEU A 33 10.54 -5.65 14.26
C LEU A 33 10.00 -6.76 15.14
N SER A 34 8.68 -6.71 15.39
CA SER A 34 7.98 -7.88 15.93
C SER A 34 8.08 -9.06 14.94
N PRO A 35 7.96 -10.32 15.41
CA PRO A 35 7.97 -11.48 14.52
C PRO A 35 6.91 -11.42 13.41
N GLN A 36 5.79 -10.75 13.67
CA GLN A 36 4.69 -10.57 12.71
C GLN A 36 5.05 -9.51 11.66
N GLN A 37 5.61 -8.38 12.09
CA GLN A 37 6.10 -7.34 11.18
C GLN A 37 7.21 -7.87 10.27
N ALA A 38 8.17 -8.61 10.82
CA ALA A 38 9.25 -9.22 10.06
C ALA A 38 8.73 -10.22 9.00
N ARG A 39 7.69 -11.01 9.33
CA ARG A 39 7.03 -11.91 8.36
C ARG A 39 6.38 -11.14 7.20
N ILE A 40 5.65 -10.07 7.51
CA ILE A 40 5.02 -9.21 6.48
C ILE A 40 6.09 -8.62 5.55
N VAL A 41 7.15 -8.03 6.11
CA VAL A 41 8.25 -7.44 5.33
C VAL A 41 8.93 -8.47 4.44
N GLY A 42 9.24 -9.67 4.95
CA GLY A 42 9.87 -10.72 4.14
C GLY A 42 8.99 -11.26 3.02
N LEU A 43 7.67 -11.33 3.23
CA LEU A 43 6.71 -11.67 2.17
C LEU A 43 6.66 -10.58 1.10
N LEU A 44 6.59 -9.32 1.50
CA LEU A 44 6.61 -8.18 0.59
C LEU A 44 7.90 -8.14 -0.25
N GLU A 45 9.05 -8.38 0.36
CA GLU A 45 10.35 -8.45 -0.34
C GLU A 45 10.34 -9.58 -1.37
N THR A 46 9.89 -10.76 -0.98
CA THR A 46 9.79 -11.94 -1.86
C THR A 46 8.89 -11.64 -3.05
N GLU A 47 7.71 -11.05 -2.83
CA GLU A 47 6.76 -10.77 -3.89
C GLU A 47 7.19 -9.62 -4.79
N HIS A 48 7.81 -8.58 -4.22
CA HIS A 48 8.45 -7.53 -4.99
C HIS A 48 9.55 -8.08 -5.91
N GLY A 49 10.35 -9.06 -5.45
CA GLY A 49 11.35 -9.72 -6.29
C GLY A 49 10.75 -10.59 -7.39
N ARG A 50 9.62 -11.27 -7.12
CA ARG A 50 8.99 -12.22 -8.06
C ARG A 50 8.07 -11.57 -9.09
N GLN A 51 7.40 -10.49 -8.72
CA GLN A 51 6.43 -9.78 -9.57
C GLN A 51 5.36 -10.74 -10.15
N ARG A 52 4.76 -11.57 -9.29
CA ARG A 52 3.68 -12.48 -9.71
C ARG A 52 2.48 -11.69 -10.24
N PRO A 53 1.72 -12.23 -11.22
CA PRO A 53 0.60 -11.52 -11.82
C PRO A 53 -0.53 -11.30 -10.81
N GLY A 54 -1.33 -10.25 -11.03
CA GLY A 54 -2.48 -9.93 -10.16
C GLY A 54 -3.43 -11.09 -9.93
N THR A 55 -3.68 -11.90 -10.97
CA THR A 55 -4.51 -13.12 -10.92
C THR A 55 -4.03 -14.15 -9.90
N PHE A 56 -2.76 -14.12 -9.49
CA PHE A 56 -2.27 -14.95 -8.39
C PHE A 56 -2.88 -14.53 -7.05
N PHE A 57 -3.04 -13.23 -6.81
CA PHE A 57 -3.57 -12.67 -5.56
C PHE A 57 -5.11 -12.63 -5.55
N SER A 58 -5.73 -12.45 -6.71
CA SER A 58 -7.19 -12.37 -6.90
C SER A 58 -7.87 -13.70 -7.24
N GLU A 59 -7.24 -14.84 -6.93
CA GLU A 59 -7.81 -16.19 -7.16
C GLU A 59 -8.23 -16.46 -8.63
N GLY A 60 -7.47 -15.90 -9.57
CA GLY A 60 -7.69 -16.05 -11.01
C GLY A 60 -8.58 -14.99 -11.65
N VAL A 61 -9.11 -14.03 -10.88
CA VAL A 61 -9.99 -12.96 -11.39
C VAL A 61 -9.17 -11.82 -12.00
N GLU A 62 -9.53 -11.36 -13.20
CA GLU A 62 -8.94 -10.16 -13.82
C GLU A 62 -9.59 -8.89 -13.27
N GLU A 63 -8.98 -8.28 -12.26
CA GLU A 63 -9.47 -7.07 -11.58
C GLU A 63 -8.30 -6.23 -11.02
N PRO A 64 -8.55 -4.96 -10.61
CA PRO A 64 -7.59 -4.22 -9.78
C PRO A 64 -7.31 -4.99 -8.48
N TRP A 65 -6.06 -5.34 -8.24
CA TRP A 65 -5.67 -6.34 -7.24
C TRP A 65 -4.85 -5.78 -6.07
N CYS A 66 -4.87 -4.46 -5.83
CA CYS A 66 -4.11 -3.86 -4.73
C CYS A 66 -4.60 -4.34 -3.35
N ALA A 67 -5.91 -4.38 -3.13
CA ALA A 67 -6.50 -4.88 -1.89
C ALA A 67 -6.42 -6.41 -1.77
N ASP A 68 -6.49 -7.14 -2.90
CA ASP A 68 -6.22 -8.58 -2.92
C ASP A 68 -4.79 -8.90 -2.49
N PHE A 69 -3.80 -8.14 -3.01
CA PHE A 69 -2.40 -8.26 -2.61
C PHE A 69 -2.22 -8.05 -1.11
N VAL A 70 -2.80 -6.98 -0.55
CA VAL A 70 -2.76 -6.73 0.89
C VAL A 70 -3.40 -7.87 1.67
N SER A 71 -4.60 -8.31 1.26
CA SER A 71 -5.32 -9.43 1.89
C SER A 71 -4.50 -10.72 1.87
N TRP A 72 -3.80 -10.99 0.76
CA TRP A 72 -2.95 -12.16 0.58
C TRP A 72 -1.73 -12.09 1.49
N ILE A 73 -1.00 -10.96 1.51
CA ILE A 73 0.15 -10.77 2.40
C ILE A 73 -0.26 -10.97 3.87
N MET A 74 -1.39 -10.38 4.27
CA MET A 74 -1.92 -10.51 5.63
C MET A 74 -2.26 -11.96 5.98
N ARG A 75 -2.91 -12.68 5.08
CA ARG A 75 -3.20 -14.11 5.25
C ARG A 75 -1.93 -14.94 5.42
N GLU A 76 -0.96 -14.79 4.53
CA GLU A 76 0.30 -15.55 4.56
C GLU A 76 1.17 -15.21 5.78
N ALA A 77 1.05 -13.98 6.29
CA ALA A 77 1.70 -13.56 7.53
C ALA A 77 1.02 -14.13 8.81
N GLY A 78 -0.09 -14.85 8.67
CA GLY A 78 -0.88 -15.40 9.78
C GLY A 78 -1.85 -14.40 10.40
N GLN A 79 -2.25 -13.37 9.66
CA GLN A 79 -3.15 -12.29 10.07
C GLN A 79 -4.29 -12.13 9.06
N PRO A 80 -5.05 -13.20 8.75
CA PRO A 80 -6.06 -13.12 7.72
C PRO A 80 -7.08 -12.03 8.05
N LEU A 81 -7.33 -11.17 7.07
CA LEU A 81 -8.46 -10.24 7.12
C LEU A 81 -9.76 -11.05 6.91
N SER A 82 -10.90 -10.41 7.13
CA SER A 82 -12.20 -11.04 6.90
C SER A 82 -13.10 -10.05 6.17
N ASN A 83 -13.44 -10.37 4.93
CA ASN A 83 -14.36 -9.60 4.12
C ASN A 83 -15.70 -9.43 4.87
N PRO A 84 -16.13 -8.20 5.18
CA PRO A 84 -17.36 -7.94 5.92
C PRO A 84 -18.62 -8.53 5.26
N ASN A 85 -18.61 -8.69 3.94
CA ASN A 85 -19.77 -9.15 3.17
C ASN A 85 -19.83 -10.67 2.96
N SER A 86 -18.70 -11.38 3.11
CA SER A 86 -18.63 -12.82 2.80
C SER A 86 -17.92 -13.68 3.85
N GLY A 87 -17.20 -13.06 4.79
CA GLY A 87 -16.32 -13.77 5.74
C GLY A 87 -15.06 -14.37 5.09
N HIS A 88 -14.87 -14.19 3.78
CA HIS A 88 -13.70 -14.70 3.08
C HIS A 88 -12.44 -13.89 3.41
N TRP A 89 -11.25 -14.48 3.35
CA TRP A 89 -10.00 -13.77 3.66
C TRP A 89 -9.69 -12.65 2.64
N ARG A 90 -10.17 -12.82 1.41
CA ARG A 90 -9.93 -11.91 0.29
C ARG A 90 -10.87 -10.71 0.33
N ILE A 91 -10.29 -9.51 0.38
CA ILE A 91 -11.01 -8.24 0.28
C ILE A 91 -10.54 -7.54 -1.01
N PRO A 92 -11.33 -7.59 -2.10
CA PRO A 92 -10.88 -7.11 -3.42
C PRO A 92 -10.95 -5.58 -3.56
N GLY A 93 -11.80 -4.92 -2.76
CA GLY A 93 -12.05 -3.48 -2.83
C GLY A 93 -11.42 -2.73 -1.66
N VAL A 94 -10.76 -1.62 -1.95
CA VAL A 94 -10.15 -0.73 -0.94
C VAL A 94 -11.22 -0.13 -0.01
N TYR A 95 -12.39 0.24 -0.54
CA TYR A 95 -13.53 0.66 0.28
C TYR A 95 -13.91 -0.40 1.32
N THR A 96 -14.11 -1.65 0.89
CA THR A 96 -14.44 -2.76 1.80
C THR A 96 -13.31 -3.10 2.76
N LEU A 97 -12.05 -2.89 2.34
CA LEU A 97 -10.89 -3.04 3.22
C LEU A 97 -10.90 -1.99 4.34
N ARG A 98 -11.27 -0.76 4.03
CA ARG A 98 -11.51 0.28 5.03
C ARG A 98 -12.65 -0.09 5.98
N GLU A 99 -13.79 -0.53 5.46
CA GLU A 99 -14.93 -1.00 6.27
C GLU A 99 -14.51 -2.12 7.23
N TYR A 100 -13.65 -3.05 6.78
CA TYR A 100 -13.07 -4.07 7.63
C TYR A 100 -12.30 -3.44 8.80
N TYR A 101 -11.33 -2.56 8.53
CA TYR A 101 -10.54 -1.93 9.60
C TYR A 101 -11.40 -1.10 10.56
N GLU A 102 -12.40 -0.39 10.05
CA GLU A 102 -13.37 0.35 10.87
C GLU A 102 -14.18 -0.60 11.77
N SER A 103 -14.69 -1.71 11.21
CA SER A 103 -15.42 -2.74 11.98
C SER A 103 -14.59 -3.38 13.09
N GLN A 104 -13.26 -3.47 12.89
CA GLN A 104 -12.33 -4.02 13.87
C GLN A 104 -11.81 -2.94 14.85
N SER A 105 -12.28 -1.69 14.76
CA SER A 105 -11.73 -0.56 15.53
C SER A 105 -10.21 -0.40 15.37
N ARG A 106 -9.72 -0.68 14.17
CA ARG A 106 -8.30 -0.64 13.76
C ARG A 106 -8.05 0.38 12.65
N PHE A 107 -9.04 1.16 12.23
CA PHE A 107 -8.84 2.26 11.30
C PHE A 107 -8.48 3.53 12.05
N GLU A 108 -7.35 4.12 11.68
CA GLU A 108 -6.81 5.37 12.22
C GLU A 108 -6.82 6.42 11.11
N GLN A 109 -7.67 7.44 11.28
CA GLN A 109 -7.75 8.52 10.31
C GLN A 109 -6.49 9.39 10.35
N VAL A 110 -6.00 9.81 9.18
CA VAL A 110 -4.89 10.76 9.12
C VAL A 110 -5.26 12.07 9.83
N GLY A 111 -4.32 12.67 10.56
CA GLY A 111 -4.59 13.89 11.35
C GLY A 111 -5.23 13.66 12.73
N ALA A 112 -5.64 12.43 13.07
CA ALA A 112 -6.15 12.09 14.40
C ALA A 112 -5.05 11.92 15.48
N GLY A 113 -3.78 12.14 15.11
CA GLY A 113 -2.62 12.01 16.01
C GLY A 113 -1.96 10.63 16.00
N TYR A 114 -2.49 9.66 15.27
CA TYR A 114 -1.86 8.35 15.08
C TYR A 114 -0.63 8.47 14.16
N ARG A 115 0.45 7.77 14.52
CA ARG A 115 1.64 7.58 13.68
C ARG A 115 1.69 6.12 13.22
N PRO A 116 1.81 5.84 11.91
CA PRO A 116 1.83 4.48 11.40
C PRO A 116 3.06 3.72 11.88
N THR A 117 2.97 2.40 11.87
CA THR A 117 4.07 1.48 12.15
C THR A 117 4.23 0.47 11.01
N VAL A 118 5.37 -0.23 10.99
CA VAL A 118 5.61 -1.29 10.01
C VAL A 118 4.49 -2.33 10.07
N GLY A 119 3.99 -2.72 8.90
CA GLY A 119 2.88 -3.65 8.74
C GLY A 119 1.49 -3.02 8.76
N ASP A 120 1.36 -1.72 9.08
CA ASP A 120 0.09 -1.02 8.91
C ASP A 120 -0.27 -0.93 7.42
N VAL A 121 -1.56 -0.94 7.11
CA VAL A 121 -2.09 -0.79 5.76
C VAL A 121 -2.45 0.66 5.52
N VAL A 122 -1.81 1.31 4.56
CA VAL A 122 -2.20 2.66 4.16
C VAL A 122 -3.36 2.58 3.15
N LEU A 123 -4.36 3.43 3.35
CA LEU A 123 -5.54 3.54 2.50
C LEU A 123 -5.52 4.91 1.81
N TYR A 124 -5.69 4.89 0.49
CA TYR A 124 -5.70 6.08 -0.34
C TYR A 124 -7.08 6.31 -0.99
N ASP A 125 -7.47 7.57 -1.10
CA ASP A 125 -8.60 8.04 -1.90
C ASP A 125 -8.14 9.18 -2.80
N ASN A 126 -7.80 8.86 -4.05
CA ASN A 126 -7.31 9.84 -5.00
C ASN A 126 -8.48 10.32 -5.87
N SER A 127 -9.09 11.42 -5.46
CA SER A 127 -10.19 12.09 -6.16
C SER A 127 -9.87 12.52 -7.59
N SER A 128 -8.60 12.54 -7.99
CA SER A 128 -8.18 13.20 -9.23
C SER A 128 -8.09 12.25 -10.43
N TRP A 129 -7.42 11.08 -10.38
CA TRP A 129 -7.20 10.29 -11.62
C TRP A 129 -7.02 8.77 -11.44
N VAL A 130 -6.85 8.25 -10.22
CA VAL A 130 -6.47 6.84 -9.98
C VAL A 130 -7.19 6.26 -8.76
N GLY A 131 -8.52 6.40 -8.70
CA GLY A 131 -9.40 5.71 -7.73
C GLY A 131 -8.91 5.62 -6.27
N GLN A 132 -9.41 4.61 -5.56
CA GLN A 132 -8.90 4.21 -4.26
C GLN A 132 -7.73 3.25 -4.44
N HIS A 133 -6.76 3.28 -3.52
CA HIS A 133 -5.59 2.40 -3.56
C HIS A 133 -5.16 1.98 -2.15
N THR A 134 -4.28 0.98 -2.04
CA THR A 134 -3.78 0.55 -0.74
C THR A 134 -2.43 -0.15 -0.84
N ASN A 135 -1.55 0.14 0.13
CA ASN A 135 -0.20 -0.41 0.27
C ASN A 135 0.04 -0.84 1.72
N ILE A 136 1.15 -1.53 1.98
CA ILE A 136 1.61 -1.89 3.33
C ILE A 136 2.86 -1.10 3.70
N VAL A 137 2.90 -0.53 4.90
CA VAL A 137 4.05 0.21 5.43
C VAL A 137 5.20 -0.74 5.76
N VAL A 138 6.40 -0.47 5.26
CA VAL A 138 7.63 -1.25 5.52
C VAL A 138 8.70 -0.46 6.27
N ALA A 139 8.63 0.88 6.25
CA ALA A 139 9.48 1.74 7.06
C ALA A 139 8.77 3.07 7.33
N VAL A 140 9.17 3.75 8.40
CA VAL A 140 8.62 5.04 8.85
C VAL A 140 9.78 5.93 9.27
N ASP A 141 9.87 7.13 8.69
CA ASP A 141 10.85 8.16 9.03
C ASP A 141 10.16 9.53 9.11
N GLY A 142 10.12 10.10 10.31
CA GLY A 142 9.40 11.35 10.58
C GLY A 142 7.93 11.23 10.19
N ASP A 143 7.51 12.04 9.21
CA ASP A 143 6.15 12.07 8.67
C ASP A 143 6.04 11.36 7.30
N THR A 144 7.06 10.59 6.93
CA THR A 144 7.14 9.83 5.68
C THR A 144 7.16 8.33 5.92
N ALA A 145 6.40 7.58 5.12
CA ALA A 145 6.35 6.11 5.15
C ALA A 145 6.87 5.57 3.84
N THR A 146 7.73 4.55 3.92
CA THR A 146 7.99 3.67 2.79
C THR A 146 6.94 2.58 2.78
N THR A 147 6.29 2.37 1.64
CA THR A 147 5.14 1.48 1.47
C THR A 147 5.37 0.55 0.28
N VAL A 148 4.76 -0.62 0.32
CA VAL A 148 4.81 -1.60 -0.76
C VAL A 148 3.39 -1.96 -1.18
N GLY A 149 3.10 -1.79 -2.46
CA GLY A 149 1.78 -1.91 -3.05
C GLY A 149 1.76 -2.83 -4.26
N GLY A 150 0.61 -3.46 -4.51
CA GLY A 150 0.35 -4.21 -5.74
C GLY A 150 -0.47 -3.40 -6.74
N ASN A 151 -0.60 -3.88 -7.97
CA ASN A 151 -1.41 -3.27 -9.04
C ASN A 151 -0.98 -1.86 -9.48
N GLU A 152 0.28 -1.51 -9.31
CA GLU A 152 0.80 -0.19 -9.67
C GLU A 152 1.48 -0.28 -11.03
N PHE A 153 0.69 0.02 -12.07
CA PHE A 153 0.98 -0.33 -13.46
C PHE A 153 1.18 -1.84 -13.66
N GLY A 154 0.35 -2.64 -12.97
CA GLY A 154 0.38 -4.11 -13.06
C GLY A 154 1.57 -4.76 -12.36
N ARG A 155 2.30 -4.02 -11.50
CA ARG A 155 3.48 -4.49 -10.77
C ARG A 155 3.32 -4.27 -9.27
N ILE A 156 4.22 -4.89 -8.51
CA ILE A 156 4.43 -4.62 -7.09
C ILE A 156 5.52 -3.57 -6.96
N ARG A 157 5.31 -2.46 -6.25
CA ARG A 157 6.30 -1.39 -6.11
C ARG A 157 6.51 -0.95 -4.68
N VAL A 158 7.60 -0.21 -4.51
CA VAL A 158 7.93 0.56 -3.33
C VAL A 158 7.65 2.05 -3.62
N HIS A 159 7.00 2.72 -2.68
CA HIS A 159 6.81 4.18 -2.71
C HIS A 159 7.16 4.81 -1.38
N THR A 160 7.63 6.05 -1.41
CA THR A 160 7.66 6.91 -0.24
C THR A 160 6.47 7.85 -0.29
N VAL A 161 5.75 7.96 0.81
CA VAL A 161 4.62 8.90 0.96
C VAL A 161 4.83 9.75 2.20
N ASP A 162 4.74 11.07 2.05
CA ASP A 162 4.54 11.98 3.18
C ASP A 162 3.04 11.98 3.51
N TRP A 163 2.64 11.18 4.50
CA TRP A 163 1.23 11.02 4.82
C TRP A 163 0.65 12.27 5.50
N SER A 164 1.49 13.17 6.01
CA SER A 164 1.02 14.39 6.68
C SER A 164 0.56 15.46 5.69
N THR A 165 1.11 15.45 4.48
CA THR A 165 0.82 16.43 3.43
C THR A 165 0.11 15.85 2.20
N ASP A 166 0.23 14.54 1.95
CA ASP A 166 -0.49 13.89 0.85
C ASP A 166 -1.98 13.71 1.16
N SER A 167 -2.80 14.54 0.52
CA SER A 167 -4.26 14.54 0.70
C SER A 167 -4.94 13.28 0.18
N ALA A 168 -4.25 12.43 -0.59
CA ALA A 168 -4.78 11.14 -1.00
C ALA A 168 -4.76 10.13 0.16
N VAL A 169 -3.90 10.28 1.17
CA VAL A 169 -3.88 9.37 2.32
C VAL A 169 -5.09 9.65 3.20
N VAL A 170 -6.01 8.69 3.31
CA VAL A 170 -7.19 8.85 4.18
C VAL A 170 -6.96 8.32 5.59
N GLY A 171 -6.08 7.35 5.75
CA GLY A 171 -5.76 6.76 7.04
C GLY A 171 -5.03 5.42 6.94
N PHE A 172 -4.89 4.78 8.09
CA PHE A 172 -4.15 3.54 8.25
C PHE A 172 -5.01 2.47 8.93
N GLY A 173 -4.98 1.26 8.39
CA GLY A 173 -5.43 0.06 9.08
C GLY A 173 -4.30 -0.48 9.95
N ARG A 174 -4.41 -0.35 11.27
CA ARG A 174 -3.40 -0.82 12.22
C ARG A 174 -3.17 -2.31 12.08
N LEU A 175 -1.92 -2.76 12.17
CA LEU A 175 -1.59 -4.15 12.45
C LEU A 175 -2.10 -4.52 13.87
N GLY A 176 -2.71 -5.71 13.99
CA GLY A 176 -3.36 -6.19 15.22
C GLY A 176 -2.39 -6.92 16.13
#